data_AF-A0AB37XNB9-F1
#
_entry.id   AF-A0AB37XNB9-F1
#
_cell.length_a   1.000
_cell.length_b   1.000
_cell.length_c   1.000
_cell.angle_alpha   90.00
_cell.angle_beta   90.00
_cell.angle_gamma   90.00
#
_symmetry.space_group_name_H-M   'P 1'
#
loop_
_entity.id
_entity.type
_entity.pdbx_description
1 polymer ?
#
loop_
_entity_poly.entity_id
_entity_poly.type
_entity_poly.pdbx_seq_one_letter_code
_entity_poly.pdbx_strand_id
1 'polypeptide(L)'
;LYQYRHTKTVDLSNLEINDIKLNEKFDKKGYEVNKKIKFDRFKFYNSKAHPDLTVKVREKDNIVKGIILVRDEKIHTNFDGGIGSPINNAIENLGFGYKRTKVGNDFSSVKYIDRDNHLKLNLLYQDLEIKRIEFFSK
;
A
#
# COMPACT_ATOMS: atom_id res chain seq x y z
N LEU A 1 -27.37 -6.48 -21.37
CA LEU A 1 -27.61 -6.77 -19.94
C LEU A 1 -26.36 -6.42 -19.13
N TYR A 2 -26.21 -5.15 -18.76
CA TYR A 2 -25.13 -4.72 -17.85
C TYR A 2 -25.61 -4.88 -16.41
N GLN A 3 -25.39 -6.04 -15.81
CA GLN A 3 -25.45 -6.17 -14.35
C GLN A 3 -24.13 -5.68 -13.78
N TYR A 4 -24.00 -4.37 -13.58
CA TYR A 4 -23.00 -3.84 -12.68
C TYR A 4 -23.41 -4.27 -11.27
N ARG A 5 -22.94 -5.44 -10.83
CA ARG A 5 -23.08 -5.85 -9.43
C ARG A 5 -22.34 -4.80 -8.60
N HIS A 6 -23.08 -3.86 -8.01
CA HIS A 6 -22.65 -3.05 -6.88
C HIS A 6 -22.34 -3.97 -5.70
N THR A 7 -21.26 -4.73 -5.81
CA THR A 7 -20.62 -5.36 -4.66
C THR A 7 -19.89 -4.22 -3.98
N LYS A 8 -20.44 -3.76 -2.84
CA LYS A 8 -19.83 -2.77 -1.98
C LYS A 8 -18.34 -3.13 -1.82
N THR A 9 -17.45 -2.23 -2.18
CA THR A 9 -16.00 -2.37 -1.94
C THR A 9 -15.61 -1.58 -0.71
N VAL A 10 -14.44 -1.88 -0.16
CA VAL A 10 -13.83 -1.02 0.86
C VAL A 10 -13.54 0.36 0.26
N ASP A 11 -13.64 1.39 1.09
CA ASP A 11 -13.16 2.73 0.78
C ASP A 11 -11.73 2.89 1.32
N LEU A 12 -10.76 3.08 0.44
CA LEU A 12 -9.36 3.30 0.77
C LEU A 12 -8.93 4.75 0.52
N SER A 13 -9.87 5.64 0.19
CA SER A 13 -9.59 7.03 -0.22
C SER A 13 -8.86 7.82 0.85
N ASN A 14 -9.03 7.49 2.12
CA ASN A 14 -8.37 8.13 3.25
C ASN A 14 -7.18 7.35 3.81
N LEU A 15 -6.78 6.24 3.18
CA LEU A 15 -5.66 5.44 3.68
C LEU A 15 -4.33 6.19 3.52
N GLU A 16 -3.53 6.16 4.59
CA GLU A 16 -2.22 6.80 4.64
C GLU A 16 -1.17 5.85 5.25
N ILE A 17 0.05 5.96 4.75
CA ILE A 17 1.22 5.25 5.26
C ILE A 17 2.31 6.29 5.46
N ASN A 18 2.74 6.51 6.72
CA ASN A 18 3.74 7.53 7.07
C ASN A 18 3.36 8.93 6.57
N ASP A 19 2.10 9.34 6.77
CA ASP A 19 1.52 10.61 6.31
C ASP A 19 1.54 10.82 4.78
N ILE A 20 1.72 9.74 4.01
CA ILE A 20 1.70 9.77 2.55
C ILE A 20 0.40 9.18 2.05
N LYS A 21 -0.29 9.95 1.20
CA LYS A 21 -1.52 9.57 0.53
C LYS A 21 -1.31 9.34 -0.96
N LEU A 22 -2.04 8.38 -1.54
CA LEU A 22 -2.02 8.18 -2.98
C LEU A 22 -2.76 9.32 -3.70
N ASN A 23 -2.37 9.55 -4.96
CA ASN A 23 -2.95 10.58 -5.84
C ASN A 23 -2.70 12.03 -5.39
N GLU A 24 -1.85 12.25 -4.39
CA GLU A 24 -1.41 13.58 -3.97
C GLU A 24 -0.03 13.95 -4.51
N LYS A 25 0.33 15.23 -4.39
CA LYS A 25 1.64 15.75 -4.77
C LYS A 25 2.70 15.20 -3.81
N PHE A 26 3.79 14.71 -4.37
CA PHE A 26 4.88 14.17 -3.57
C PHE A 26 5.84 15.27 -3.10
N ASP A 27 6.06 15.40 -1.79
CA ASP A 27 7.19 16.16 -1.24
C ASP A 27 8.44 15.27 -1.17
N LYS A 28 9.48 15.66 -1.90
CA LYS A 28 10.76 14.95 -1.95
C LYS A 28 11.64 15.19 -0.72
N LYS A 29 11.30 16.13 0.16
CA LYS A 29 12.10 16.44 1.35
C LYS A 29 12.21 15.21 2.25
N GLY A 30 13.44 14.83 2.62
CA GLY A 30 13.69 13.63 3.41
C GLY A 30 13.75 12.32 2.60
N TYR A 31 13.66 12.39 1.27
CA TYR A 31 13.76 11.22 0.39
C TYR A 31 14.98 11.27 -0.52
N GLU A 32 15.39 10.10 -1.00
CA GLU A 32 16.41 9.93 -2.03
C GLU A 32 15.91 9.07 -3.18
N VAL A 33 16.35 9.38 -4.41
CA VAL A 33 15.94 8.61 -5.58
C VAL A 33 16.59 7.23 -5.53
N ASN A 34 15.77 6.19 -5.60
CA ASN A 34 16.22 4.81 -5.77
C ASN A 34 16.67 4.58 -7.23
N LYS A 35 17.95 4.83 -7.49
CA LYS A 35 18.56 4.71 -8.83
C LYS A 35 18.64 3.27 -9.35
N LYS A 36 18.37 2.27 -8.51
CA LYS A 36 18.38 0.84 -8.90
C LYS A 36 17.12 0.45 -9.66
N ILE A 37 16.04 1.21 -9.53
CA ILE A 37 14.76 0.94 -10.20
C ILE A 37 14.60 1.94 -11.35
N LYS A 38 14.61 1.43 -12.59
CA LYS A 38 14.28 2.21 -13.78
C LYS A 38 12.95 1.72 -14.34
N PHE A 39 11.96 2.60 -14.36
CA PHE A 39 10.66 2.30 -14.93
C PHE A 39 10.11 3.55 -15.61
N ASP A 40 9.78 3.42 -16.90
CA ASP A 40 9.35 4.57 -17.70
C ASP A 40 8.13 5.27 -17.08
N ARG A 41 8.17 6.61 -17.06
CA ARG A 41 7.18 7.53 -16.45
C ARG A 41 7.11 7.56 -14.92
N PHE A 42 7.95 6.80 -14.21
CA PHE A 42 7.93 6.75 -12.75
C PHE A 42 9.33 6.84 -12.12
N LYS A 43 9.43 7.61 -11.05
CA LYS A 43 10.57 7.61 -10.13
C LYS A 43 10.22 6.90 -8.84
N PHE A 44 11.21 6.26 -8.25
CA PHE A 44 11.09 5.61 -6.95
C PHE A 44 11.97 6.36 -5.97
N TYR A 45 11.42 6.63 -4.79
CA TYR A 45 12.07 7.38 -3.73
C TYR A 45 12.07 6.54 -2.46
N ASN A 46 13.23 6.40 -1.81
CA ASN A 46 13.32 5.77 -0.49
C ASN A 46 13.37 6.86 0.58
N SER A 47 12.69 6.66 1.70
CA SER A 47 12.82 7.57 2.85
C SER A 47 14.21 7.44 3.47
N LYS A 48 14.83 8.57 3.82
CA LYS A 48 16.12 8.58 4.52
C LYS A 48 15.98 8.15 5.98
N ALA A 49 14.84 8.46 6.61
CA ALA A 49 14.54 8.07 7.98
C ALA A 49 14.08 6.59 8.07
N HIS A 50 13.42 6.11 7.02
CA HIS A 50 12.81 4.78 6.93
C HIS A 50 13.23 4.10 5.62
N PRO A 51 14.43 3.50 5.52
CA PRO A 51 14.99 3.01 4.26
C PRO A 51 14.16 1.91 3.57
N ASP A 52 13.33 1.19 4.32
CA ASP A 52 12.43 0.17 3.77
C ASP A 52 11.04 0.72 3.37
N LEU A 53 10.84 2.05 3.42
CA LEU A 53 9.71 2.75 2.82
C LEU A 53 10.11 3.30 1.44
N THR A 54 9.44 2.80 0.39
CA THR A 54 9.61 3.25 -0.99
C THR A 54 8.32 3.88 -1.52
N VAL A 55 8.44 5.06 -2.12
CA VAL A 55 7.35 5.79 -2.77
C VAL A 55 7.55 5.77 -4.28
N LYS A 56 6.55 5.28 -5.02
CA LYS A 56 6.47 5.33 -6.48
C LYS A 56 5.74 6.60 -6.90
N VAL A 57 6.41 7.46 -7.65
CA VAL A 57 5.91 8.78 -8.05
C VAL A 57 5.91 8.88 -9.56
N ARG A 58 4.78 9.31 -10.12
CA ARG A 58 4.66 9.54 -11.56
C ARG A 58 5.35 10.85 -11.92
N GLU A 59 6.24 10.80 -12.91
CA GLU A 59 7.12 11.92 -13.22
C GLU A 59 6.40 13.13 -13.79
N LYS A 60 5.43 12.91 -14.68
CA LYS A 60 4.78 13.99 -15.45
C LYS A 60 4.15 15.07 -14.57
N ASP A 61 3.64 14.69 -13.41
CA ASP A 61 2.86 15.56 -12.52
C ASP A 61 3.26 15.44 -11.05
N ASN A 62 4.34 14.71 -10.74
CA ASN A 62 4.84 14.52 -9.38
C ASN A 62 3.76 13.99 -8.40
N ILE A 63 2.97 13.02 -8.86
CA ILE A 63 1.88 12.42 -8.09
C ILE A 63 2.28 11.06 -7.54
N VAL A 64 1.99 10.81 -6.27
CA VAL A 64 2.19 9.51 -5.61
C VAL A 64 1.24 8.47 -6.22
N LYS A 65 1.81 7.38 -6.73
CA LYS A 65 1.07 6.27 -7.36
C LYS A 65 1.32 4.92 -6.68
N GLY A 66 2.26 4.87 -5.76
CA GLY A 66 2.47 3.68 -4.94
C GLY A 66 3.27 3.96 -3.70
N ILE A 67 2.98 3.21 -2.65
CA ILE A 67 3.74 3.17 -1.41
C ILE A 67 4.01 1.70 -1.11
N ILE A 68 5.27 1.37 -0.84
CA ILE A 68 5.72 0.01 -0.51
C ILE A 68 6.47 0.13 0.80
N LEU A 69 6.03 -0.64 1.80
CA LEU A 69 6.64 -0.71 3.11
C LEU A 69 6.96 -2.17 3.43
N VAL A 70 8.19 -2.41 3.87
CA VAL A 70 8.71 -3.74 4.21
C VAL A 70 9.50 -3.61 5.50
N ARG A 71 9.49 -4.61 6.40
CA ARG A 71 10.39 -4.71 7.58
C ARG A 71 10.40 -3.58 8.64
N ASP A 72 9.90 -2.38 8.36
CA ASP A 72 9.98 -1.24 9.28
C ASP A 72 8.73 -1.14 10.15
N GLU A 73 8.87 -1.59 11.40
CA GLU A 73 7.82 -1.62 12.42
C GLU A 73 7.52 -0.25 13.02
N LYS A 74 8.36 0.77 12.75
CA LYS A 74 8.18 2.12 13.33
C LYS A 74 7.19 2.97 12.56
N ILE A 75 6.84 2.58 11.33
CA ILE A 75 5.87 3.31 10.53
C ILE A 75 4.45 2.88 10.91
N HIS A 76 3.68 3.84 11.38
CA HIS A 76 2.26 3.67 11.63
C HIS A 76 1.44 3.83 10.35
N THR A 77 0.30 3.12 10.32
CA THR A 77 -0.73 3.25 9.30
C THR A 77 -2.05 3.60 9.98
N ASN A 78 -2.92 4.31 9.29
CA ASN A 78 -4.22 4.73 9.84
C ASN A 78 -5.32 3.64 9.79
N PHE A 79 -4.94 2.41 9.47
CA PHE A 79 -5.82 1.23 9.48
C PHE A 79 -5.39 0.17 10.50
N ASP A 80 -4.51 0.55 11.45
CA ASP A 80 -4.02 -0.30 12.54
C ASP A 80 -3.40 -1.62 12.04
N GLY A 81 -2.63 -1.52 10.95
CA GLY A 81 -1.95 -2.63 10.31
C GLY A 81 -0.54 -2.25 9.90
N GLY A 82 0.36 -2.15 10.88
CA GLY A 82 1.78 -1.92 10.67
C GLY A 82 2.55 -3.21 10.37
N ILE A 83 3.84 -3.08 10.05
CA ILE A 83 4.73 -4.25 9.97
C ILE A 83 4.85 -4.87 11.37
N GLY A 84 4.82 -6.20 11.46
CA GLY A 84 4.83 -6.95 12.72
C GLY A 84 3.47 -7.06 13.41
N SER A 85 2.49 -6.21 13.03
CA SER A 85 1.15 -6.26 13.63
C SER A 85 0.36 -7.50 13.19
N PRO A 86 -0.58 -7.98 14.03
CA PRO A 86 -1.50 -9.04 13.64
C PRO A 86 -2.35 -8.65 12.43
N ILE A 87 -2.39 -9.51 11.41
CA ILE A 87 -3.19 -9.29 10.20
C ILE A 87 -4.68 -9.14 10.51
N ASN A 88 -5.18 -9.75 11.58
CA ASN A 88 -6.58 -9.69 11.97
C ASN A 88 -7.00 -8.27 12.37
N ASN A 89 -6.16 -7.49 13.05
CA ASN A 89 -6.44 -6.10 13.41
C ASN A 89 -6.67 -5.25 12.15
N ALA A 90 -5.79 -5.40 11.15
CA ALA A 90 -5.94 -4.71 9.87
C ALA A 90 -7.22 -5.14 9.14
N ILE A 91 -7.60 -6.42 9.22
CA ILE A 91 -8.83 -6.92 8.60
C ILE A 91 -10.08 -6.39 9.29
N GLU A 92 -10.09 -6.35 10.62
CA GLU A 92 -11.22 -5.83 11.40
C GLU A 92 -11.44 -4.34 11.13
N ASN A 93 -10.36 -3.54 11.07
CA ASN A 93 -10.43 -2.11 10.80
C ASN A 93 -10.77 -1.76 9.35
N LEU A 94 -10.19 -2.47 8.37
CA LEU A 94 -10.50 -2.25 6.95
C LEU A 94 -11.87 -2.84 6.54
N GLY A 95 -12.36 -3.81 7.30
CA GLY A 95 -13.66 -4.43 7.09
C GLY A 95 -13.71 -5.39 5.90
N PHE A 96 -14.81 -5.36 5.16
CA PHE A 96 -15.14 -6.36 4.14
C PHE A 96 -14.50 -6.04 2.77
N GLY A 97 -14.67 -6.96 1.82
CA GLY A 97 -14.28 -6.74 0.42
C GLY A 97 -12.84 -7.11 0.08
N TYR A 98 -12.17 -7.87 0.96
CA TYR A 98 -10.86 -8.44 0.68
C TYR A 98 -10.92 -9.82 0.02
N LYS A 99 -9.81 -10.18 -0.65
CA LYS A 99 -9.52 -11.55 -1.10
C LYS A 99 -8.27 -12.05 -0.40
N ARG A 100 -8.35 -13.24 0.21
CA ARG A 100 -7.18 -13.98 0.72
C ARG A 100 -6.58 -14.85 -0.38
N THR A 101 -5.26 -14.97 -0.43
CA THR A 101 -4.55 -15.81 -1.39
C THR A 101 -3.24 -16.31 -0.78
N LYS A 102 -2.96 -17.62 -0.87
CA LYS A 102 -1.65 -18.18 -0.51
C LYS A 102 -0.59 -17.71 -1.51
N VAL A 103 0.58 -17.32 -1.01
CA VAL A 103 1.70 -16.83 -1.81
C VAL A 103 2.93 -17.67 -1.45
N GLY A 104 3.24 -18.67 -2.28
CA GLY A 104 4.25 -19.66 -1.93
C GLY A 104 3.83 -20.54 -0.74
N ASN A 105 4.80 -21.15 -0.06
CA ASN A 105 4.53 -22.12 0.99
C ASN A 105 4.18 -21.46 2.34
N ASP A 106 4.89 -20.38 2.70
CA ASP A 106 4.84 -19.85 4.07
C ASP A 106 4.12 -18.50 4.19
N PHE A 107 3.77 -17.88 3.06
CA PHE A 107 3.12 -16.57 3.06
C PHE A 107 1.67 -16.66 2.58
N SER A 108 0.88 -15.73 3.11
CA SER A 108 -0.45 -15.45 2.63
C SER A 108 -0.59 -13.95 2.39
N SER A 109 -1.55 -13.58 1.55
CA SER A 109 -1.86 -12.19 1.26
C SER A 109 -3.34 -11.90 1.44
N VAL A 110 -3.64 -10.71 1.95
CA VAL A 110 -4.98 -10.12 1.96
C VAL A 110 -4.96 -8.91 1.04
N LYS A 111 -5.85 -8.92 0.04
CA LYS A 111 -5.92 -7.88 -0.99
C LYS A 111 -7.26 -7.19 -0.95
N TYR A 112 -7.23 -5.88 -0.82
CA TYR A 112 -8.37 -5.00 -0.94
C TYR A 112 -8.34 -4.26 -2.27
N ILE A 113 -9.51 -4.06 -2.87
CA ILE A 113 -9.68 -3.29 -4.09
C ILE A 113 -10.81 -2.29 -3.84
N ASP A 114 -10.46 -1.03 -3.86
CA ASP A 114 -11.40 0.09 -3.93
C ASP A 114 -11.64 0.39 -5.41
N ARG A 115 -12.82 0.03 -5.90
CA ARG A 115 -13.15 0.19 -7.31
C ARG A 115 -13.48 1.63 -7.67
N ASP A 116 -14.05 2.38 -6.73
CA ASP A 116 -14.55 3.73 -6.94
C ASP A 116 -13.38 4.72 -7.03
N ASN A 117 -12.38 4.57 -6.16
CA ASN A 117 -11.17 5.41 -6.16
C ASN A 117 -10.00 4.80 -6.96
N HIS A 118 -10.19 3.60 -7.53
CA HIS A 118 -9.16 2.84 -8.25
C HIS A 118 -7.88 2.59 -7.43
N LEU A 119 -8.06 2.23 -6.16
CA LEU A 119 -6.98 1.97 -5.21
C LEU A 119 -6.89 0.48 -4.89
N LYS A 120 -5.69 0.02 -4.55
CA LYS A 120 -5.42 -1.37 -4.19
C LYS A 120 -4.44 -1.42 -3.05
N LEU A 121 -4.85 -2.07 -1.97
CA LEU A 121 -4.00 -2.40 -0.83
C LEU A 121 -3.74 -3.91 -0.83
N ASN A 122 -2.48 -4.29 -0.62
CA ASN A 122 -2.05 -5.67 -0.48
C ASN A 122 -1.22 -5.81 0.80
N LEU A 123 -1.66 -6.68 1.70
CA LEU A 123 -0.96 -7.02 2.94
C LEU A 123 -0.43 -8.45 2.80
N LEU A 124 0.88 -8.61 2.76
CA LEU A 124 1.53 -9.93 2.81
C LEU A 124 1.85 -10.24 4.27
N TYR A 125 1.50 -11.43 4.73
CA TYR A 125 1.67 -11.85 6.11
C TYR A 125 2.15 -13.31 6.20
N GLN A 126 2.83 -13.61 7.31
CA GLN A 126 3.33 -14.93 7.70
C GLN A 126 3.13 -15.06 9.21
N ASP A 127 2.73 -16.25 9.68
CA ASP A 127 2.45 -16.50 11.10
C ASP A 127 1.50 -15.47 11.73
N LEU A 128 0.51 -15.05 10.94
CA LEU A 128 -0.47 -14.00 11.27
C LEU A 128 0.11 -12.59 11.44
N GLU A 129 1.38 -12.35 11.17
CA GLU A 129 2.02 -11.04 11.25
C GLU A 129 2.25 -10.42 9.87
N ILE A 130 1.94 -9.12 9.73
CA ILE A 130 2.16 -8.39 8.48
C ILE A 130 3.67 -8.22 8.25
N LYS A 131 4.15 -8.65 7.07
CA LYS A 131 5.56 -8.55 6.66
C LYS A 131 5.81 -7.53 5.56
N ARG A 132 4.78 -7.18 4.79
CA ARG A 132 4.85 -6.18 3.71
C ARG A 132 3.48 -5.57 3.44
N ILE A 133 3.50 -4.27 3.18
CA ILE A 133 2.34 -3.48 2.80
C ILE A 133 2.63 -2.86 1.43
N GLU A 134 1.68 -3.00 0.52
CA GLU A 134 1.74 -2.35 -0.79
C GLU A 134 0.43 -1.64 -1.08
N PHE A 135 0.50 -0.34 -1.31
CA PHE A 135 -0.65 0.48 -1.62
C PHE A 135 -0.43 1.19 -2.96
N PHE A 136 -1.31 0.96 -3.92
CA PHE A 136 -1.16 1.46 -5.29
C PHE A 136 -2.44 2.09 -5.82
N SER A 137 -2.27 3.10 -6.68
CA SER A 137 -3.35 3.65 -7.51
C SER A 137 -3.07 3.41 -8.99
N LYS A 138 -4.15 3.28 -9.76
CA LYS A 138 -4.08 3.08 -11.21
C LYS A 138 -3.63 4.34 -11.96
#